data_AF-V9ER55-F1
#
_entry.id   AF-V9ER55-F1
#
_cell.length_a   1.000
_cell.length_b   1.000
_cell.length_c   1.000
_cell.angle_alpha   90.00
_cell.angle_beta   90.00
_cell.angle_gamma   90.00
#
_symmetry.space_group_name_H-M   'P 1'
#
loop_
_entity.id
_entity.type
_entity.pdbx_description
1 polymer ?
#
loop_
_entity_poly.entity_id
_entity_poly.type
_entity_poly.pdbx_seq_one_letter_code
_entity_poly.pdbx_strand_id
1 'polypeptide(L)'
;MRVQALIALSSAVASASAARTDRSLGAFVDCPSVRSDGSPCLWAGENGEIVDSKTLRDLLVQRNLVSFSERDGLTRNLQAHMTYIEDVHMYAKSVGHEFSYHMGVNERHLTSSPKRRLSPQGLVDQEVKSAHSRRLKAEASGSTASTTSTVSSSGSSEYWNWCDTDNSFGYSVCSSVKSQQNCGSCWAFAAADAIETAVVIAENASAAVSLSPQQFLTCSTLETTQTFDYCWASDSGVDGASWMETEIKWESQNNGCNGGMTHGAFIDAAQNGWGLVTELTMPYDDSSSGSTSSNNVSSTCTVSDNETAASITGWEQVVGTDCTASNNCTTLLRTALEKQPIAVAINSEDPFGEYAGGFYSCPNDGDLSSKDDVNHALVLVGYGTDASVGDYWILKNSYGSSWGASGFMKLVADSKVNCGLNIFPVIPTGASAGAAATTSVDSGGDKVFVGLSPTNWIVVAAVTTIFTIVMTAIGMIISQRKLKSIRKQNSVMYAGRAPVNAQQTMAH
;
A
#
# COMPACT_ATOMS: atom_id res chain seq x y z
N MET A 1 -44.99 59.40 -3.74
CA MET A 1 -43.80 58.77 -4.36
C MET A 1 -42.65 58.78 -3.35
N ARG A 2 -42.52 57.73 -2.53
CA ARG A 2 -41.31 57.40 -1.76
C ARG A 2 -41.37 55.90 -1.49
N VAL A 3 -40.60 55.14 -2.27
CA VAL A 3 -40.28 53.74 -2.00
C VAL A 3 -39.03 53.77 -1.12
N GLN A 4 -39.09 53.19 0.07
CA GLN A 4 -37.89 52.86 0.84
C GLN A 4 -37.77 51.34 0.90
N ALA A 5 -36.70 50.86 0.28
CA ALA A 5 -36.32 49.47 0.17
C ALA A 5 -35.79 48.94 1.50
N LEU A 6 -36.28 47.78 1.91
CA LEU A 6 -35.59 46.91 2.86
C LEU A 6 -34.47 46.17 2.10
N ILE A 7 -33.23 46.46 2.45
CA ILE A 7 -32.07 45.69 2.01
C ILE A 7 -31.98 44.46 2.92
N ALA A 8 -32.36 43.29 2.40
CA ALA A 8 -31.95 42.02 2.98
C ALA A 8 -30.52 41.71 2.51
N LEU A 9 -29.54 41.81 3.41
CA LEU A 9 -28.22 41.23 3.18
C LEU A 9 -28.35 39.70 3.29
N SER A 10 -28.48 39.02 2.15
CA SER A 10 -28.16 37.61 2.06
C SER A 10 -26.64 37.47 1.93
N SER A 11 -25.97 37.11 3.02
CA SER A 11 -24.59 36.63 2.98
C SER A 11 -24.57 35.26 2.32
N ALA A 12 -24.38 35.24 1.00
CA ALA A 12 -23.97 34.04 0.28
C ALA A 12 -22.50 33.79 0.61
N VAL A 13 -22.23 32.90 1.57
CA VAL A 13 -20.92 32.25 1.67
C VAL A 13 -20.84 31.30 0.47
N ALA A 14 -20.20 31.76 -0.60
CA ALA A 14 -19.79 30.87 -1.67
C ALA A 14 -18.70 29.96 -1.10
N SER A 15 -19.07 28.76 -0.69
CA SER A 15 -18.12 27.69 -0.44
C SER A 15 -17.44 27.37 -1.77
N ALA A 16 -16.24 27.90 -1.99
CA ALA A 16 -15.38 27.41 -3.05
C ALA A 16 -15.14 25.93 -2.77
N SER A 17 -15.77 25.04 -3.53
CA SER A 17 -15.46 23.62 -3.47
C SER A 17 -14.00 23.46 -3.90
N ALA A 18 -13.12 23.12 -2.97
CA ALA A 18 -11.76 22.72 -3.31
C ALA A 18 -11.83 21.63 -4.39
N ALA A 19 -11.04 21.79 -5.45
CA ALA A 19 -10.97 20.78 -6.50
C ALA A 19 -10.50 19.45 -5.88
N ARG A 20 -11.16 18.35 -6.27
CA ARG A 20 -10.87 17.00 -5.75
C ARG A 20 -10.48 16.05 -6.85
N THR A 21 -9.69 15.04 -6.49
CA THR A 21 -9.29 13.91 -7.31
C THR A 21 -9.69 12.60 -6.64
N ASP A 22 -9.86 11.56 -7.45
CA ASP A 22 -10.04 10.16 -7.04
C ASP A 22 -8.72 9.44 -6.75
N ARG A 23 -7.57 10.08 -7.02
CA ARG A 23 -6.24 9.52 -6.77
C ARG A 23 -5.95 9.42 -5.28
N SER A 24 -5.16 8.40 -4.91
CA SER A 24 -4.68 8.18 -3.54
C SER A 24 -3.78 9.33 -3.06
N LEU A 25 -3.74 9.52 -1.74
CA LEU A 25 -2.85 10.50 -1.11
C LEU A 25 -1.41 10.36 -1.63
N GLY A 26 -0.81 11.46 -2.06
CA GLY A 26 0.56 11.52 -2.54
C GLY A 26 0.72 11.23 -4.04
N ALA A 27 -0.35 10.82 -4.74
CA ALA A 27 -0.32 10.66 -6.19
C ALA A 27 -0.17 12.02 -6.89
N PHE A 28 0.64 12.04 -7.95
CA PHE A 28 0.74 13.18 -8.85
C PHE A 28 -0.62 13.48 -9.49
N VAL A 29 -0.96 14.76 -9.75
CA VAL A 29 -2.21 15.16 -10.42
C VAL A 29 -1.92 15.83 -11.77
N ASP A 30 -1.24 16.99 -11.77
CA ASP A 30 -0.88 17.72 -12.99
C ASP A 30 0.30 18.69 -12.74
N CYS A 31 1.00 19.08 -13.81
CA CYS A 31 2.02 20.13 -13.80
C CYS A 31 1.83 21.06 -15.01
N PRO A 32 2.28 22.33 -14.95
CA PRO A 32 2.52 23.10 -16.17
C PRO A 32 3.62 22.42 -17.02
N SER A 33 3.67 22.71 -18.33
CA SER A 33 4.78 22.21 -19.18
C SER A 33 6.12 22.87 -18.89
N VAL A 34 6.13 24.02 -18.21
CA VAL A 34 7.33 24.78 -17.83
C VAL A 34 7.22 25.23 -16.37
N ARG A 35 8.30 25.06 -15.61
CA ARG A 35 8.33 25.34 -14.17
C ARG A 35 8.25 26.84 -13.97
N SER A 36 7.29 27.30 -13.16
CA SER A 36 7.12 28.71 -12.85
C SER A 36 6.54 28.90 -11.46
N ASP A 37 6.92 29.99 -10.79
CA ASP A 37 6.52 30.26 -9.40
C ASP A 37 5.01 30.48 -9.23
N GLY A 38 4.29 30.81 -10.32
CA GLY A 38 2.85 31.09 -10.31
C GLY A 38 1.96 29.89 -10.60
N SER A 39 2.53 28.76 -11.02
CA SER A 39 1.79 27.56 -11.42
C SER A 39 2.48 26.31 -10.84
N PRO A 40 2.24 25.98 -9.55
CA PRO A 40 2.85 24.82 -8.95
C PRO A 40 2.29 23.53 -9.55
N CYS A 41 3.07 22.45 -9.45
CA CYS A 41 2.55 21.11 -9.68
C CYS A 41 1.56 20.72 -8.58
N LEU A 42 0.56 19.94 -8.98
CA LEU A 42 -0.59 19.56 -8.19
C LEU A 42 -0.51 18.09 -7.83
N TRP A 43 -0.92 17.79 -6.61
CA TRP A 43 -0.86 16.47 -6.01
C TRP A 43 -2.14 16.16 -5.26
N ALA A 44 -2.43 14.87 -5.09
CA ALA A 44 -3.50 14.40 -4.25
C ALA A 44 -3.10 14.51 -2.78
N GLY A 45 -3.85 15.28 -2.01
CA GLY A 45 -3.79 15.42 -0.56
C GLY A 45 -4.77 14.49 0.15
N GLU A 46 -5.05 14.76 1.42
CA GLU A 46 -5.98 13.94 2.20
C GLU A 46 -7.41 14.04 1.64
N ASN A 47 -8.13 12.93 1.67
CA ASN A 47 -9.52 12.85 1.19
C ASN A 47 -9.71 13.36 -0.25
N GLY A 48 -8.66 13.24 -1.08
CA GLY A 48 -8.67 13.63 -2.49
C GLY A 48 -8.55 15.13 -2.72
N GLU A 49 -8.26 15.96 -1.72
CA GLU A 49 -8.03 17.40 -1.91
C GLU A 49 -6.81 17.64 -2.80
N ILE A 50 -6.91 18.55 -3.78
CA ILE A 50 -5.76 18.88 -4.62
C ILE A 50 -4.90 19.95 -3.93
N VAL A 51 -3.62 19.65 -3.74
CA VAL A 51 -2.65 20.49 -3.02
C VAL A 51 -1.36 20.70 -3.82
N ASP A 52 -0.59 21.73 -3.48
CA ASP A 52 0.74 21.94 -4.06
C ASP A 52 1.81 21.02 -3.44
N SER A 53 2.97 20.93 -4.11
CA SER A 53 4.10 20.10 -3.68
C SER A 53 4.62 20.43 -2.28
N LYS A 54 4.54 21.70 -1.86
CA LYS A 54 4.99 22.11 -0.52
C LYS A 54 4.04 21.60 0.55
N THR A 55 2.75 21.77 0.34
CA THR A 55 1.68 21.36 1.25
C THR A 55 1.68 19.85 1.43
N LEU A 56 1.80 19.08 0.34
CA LEU A 56 1.89 17.61 0.44
C LEU A 56 3.15 17.16 1.20
N ARG A 57 4.31 17.77 0.92
CA ARG A 57 5.55 17.42 1.61
C ARG A 57 5.45 17.68 3.12
N ASP A 58 4.91 18.84 3.50
CA ASP A 58 4.73 19.22 4.90
C ASP A 58 3.74 18.26 5.60
N LEU A 59 2.67 17.84 4.90
CA LEU A 59 1.72 16.84 5.38
C LEU A 59 2.39 15.48 5.64
N LEU A 60 3.14 14.94 4.66
CA LEU A 60 3.78 13.63 4.79
C LEU A 60 4.85 13.60 5.88
N VAL A 61 5.59 14.70 6.07
CA VAL A 61 6.58 14.81 7.16
C VAL A 61 5.91 14.89 8.53
N GLN A 62 4.79 15.61 8.65
CA GLN A 62 4.05 15.72 9.92
C GLN A 62 3.39 14.40 10.34
N ARG A 63 2.80 13.68 9.38
CA ARG A 63 2.09 12.41 9.62
C ARG A 63 2.99 11.30 10.16
N ASN A 64 4.26 11.30 9.78
CA ASN A 64 5.22 10.24 10.14
C ASN A 64 5.97 10.52 11.45
N LEU A 65 5.53 11.48 12.27
CA LEU A 65 6.08 11.80 13.60
C LEU A 65 7.61 11.95 13.62
N VAL A 66 8.16 12.47 12.53
CA VAL A 66 9.61 12.58 12.31
C VAL A 66 10.26 13.44 13.39
N SER A 67 11.34 12.93 13.99
CA SER A 67 12.12 13.65 14.99
C SER A 67 12.62 14.98 14.42
N PHE A 68 12.75 16.00 15.27
CA PHE A 68 13.18 17.32 14.82
C PHE A 68 14.57 17.29 14.16
N SER A 69 15.48 16.43 14.66
CA SER A 69 16.84 16.27 14.13
C SER A 69 16.89 15.64 12.73
N GLU A 70 15.92 14.81 12.36
CA GLU A 70 15.91 14.08 11.09
C GLU A 70 15.07 14.78 10.02
N ARG A 71 14.18 15.67 10.45
CA ARG A 71 13.19 16.36 9.61
C ARG A 71 13.79 16.96 8.34
N ASP A 72 14.87 17.70 8.47
CA ASP A 72 15.50 18.38 7.33
C ASP A 72 16.04 17.38 6.29
N GLY A 73 16.60 16.25 6.75
CA GLY A 73 17.11 15.19 5.89
C GLY A 73 15.98 14.51 5.12
N LEU A 74 14.95 14.05 5.82
CA LEU A 74 13.80 13.36 5.20
C LEU A 74 13.00 14.29 4.28
N THR A 75 12.87 15.57 4.65
CA THR A 75 12.20 16.59 3.81
C THR A 75 12.95 16.79 2.49
N ARG A 76 14.29 16.89 2.52
CA ARG A 76 15.10 16.98 1.30
C ARG A 76 15.01 15.71 0.46
N ASN A 77 14.99 14.55 1.11
CA ASN A 77 14.86 13.27 0.42
C ASN A 77 13.54 13.16 -0.34
N LEU A 78 12.42 13.40 0.36
CA LEU A 78 11.10 13.42 -0.24
C LEU A 78 11.00 14.47 -1.35
N GLN A 79 11.58 15.66 -1.17
CA GLN A 79 11.63 16.69 -2.20
C GLN A 79 12.36 16.22 -3.47
N ALA A 80 13.43 15.43 -3.34
CA ALA A 80 14.15 14.90 -4.51
C ALA A 80 13.26 13.94 -5.32
N HIS A 81 12.52 13.05 -4.65
CA HIS A 81 11.55 12.17 -5.29
C HIS A 81 10.43 12.95 -6.00
N MET A 82 9.85 13.94 -5.32
CA MET A 82 8.79 14.77 -5.90
C MET A 82 9.30 15.55 -7.11
N THR A 83 10.49 16.15 -7.04
CA THR A 83 11.09 16.91 -8.14
C THR A 83 11.30 16.03 -9.37
N TYR A 84 11.77 14.79 -9.19
CA TYR A 84 11.92 13.84 -10.29
C TYR A 84 10.58 13.56 -10.98
N ILE A 85 9.53 13.24 -10.21
CA ILE A 85 8.20 12.95 -10.75
C ILE A 85 7.62 14.16 -11.49
N GLU A 86 7.78 15.37 -10.94
CA GLU A 86 7.38 16.61 -11.60
C GLU A 86 8.07 16.77 -12.95
N ASP A 87 9.41 16.65 -12.97
CA ASP A 87 10.19 16.83 -14.19
C ASP A 87 9.86 15.78 -15.27
N VAL A 88 9.54 14.54 -14.86
CA VAL A 88 9.05 13.48 -15.75
C VAL A 88 7.73 13.91 -16.41
N HIS A 89 6.74 14.33 -15.61
CA HIS A 89 5.42 14.69 -16.14
C HIS A 89 5.43 15.99 -16.95
N MET A 90 6.26 16.95 -16.56
CA MET A 90 6.47 18.16 -17.32
C MET A 90 7.01 17.86 -18.73
N TYR A 91 8.04 17.02 -18.82
CA TYR A 91 8.61 16.64 -20.11
C TYR A 91 7.66 15.76 -20.92
N ALA A 92 6.98 14.78 -20.30
CA ALA A 92 5.95 13.97 -20.94
C ALA A 92 4.85 14.84 -21.57
N LYS A 93 4.36 15.85 -20.84
CA LYS A 93 3.38 16.83 -21.35
C LYS A 93 3.92 17.64 -22.51
N SER A 94 5.20 18.01 -22.49
CA SER A 94 5.85 18.76 -23.58
C SER A 94 5.96 17.97 -24.89
N VAL A 95 6.06 16.63 -24.81
CA VAL A 95 6.13 15.73 -25.97
C VAL A 95 4.80 15.05 -26.30
N GLY A 96 3.72 15.39 -25.57
CA GLY A 96 2.39 14.81 -25.80
C GLY A 96 2.29 13.33 -25.41
N HIS A 97 3.06 12.88 -24.42
CA HIS A 97 2.99 11.53 -23.88
C HIS A 97 2.11 11.48 -22.61
N GLU A 98 1.25 10.46 -22.54
CA GLU A 98 0.44 10.15 -21.35
C GLU A 98 0.78 8.73 -20.87
N PHE A 99 1.03 8.59 -19.58
CA PHE A 99 1.28 7.31 -18.93
C PHE A 99 -0.03 6.55 -18.68
N SER A 100 -0.01 5.23 -18.80
CA SER A 100 -1.13 4.34 -18.44
C SER A 100 -1.29 4.15 -16.92
N TYR A 101 -0.34 4.64 -16.14
CA TYR A 101 -0.28 4.59 -14.69
C TYR A 101 0.07 5.97 -14.12
N HIS A 102 -0.13 6.13 -12.82
CA HIS A 102 0.19 7.34 -12.09
C HIS A 102 1.42 7.09 -11.21
N MET A 103 2.29 8.07 -11.13
CA MET A 103 3.36 8.10 -10.14
C MET A 103 2.94 8.93 -8.93
N GLY A 104 3.60 8.72 -7.80
CA GLY A 104 3.33 9.39 -6.56
C GLY A 104 4.45 9.22 -5.55
N VAL A 105 4.23 9.80 -4.37
CA VAL A 105 5.10 9.66 -3.21
C VAL A 105 4.29 9.21 -2.01
N ASN A 106 4.94 8.54 -1.07
CA ASN A 106 4.37 8.10 0.20
C ASN A 106 5.44 8.11 1.30
N GLU A 107 5.12 7.61 2.50
CA GLU A 107 6.06 7.60 3.63
C GLU A 107 7.37 6.87 3.35
N ARG A 108 7.39 5.84 2.48
CA ARG A 108 8.63 5.14 2.12
C ARG A 108 9.65 6.08 1.47
N HIS A 109 9.17 7.08 0.73
CA HIS A 109 9.99 8.08 0.06
C HIS A 109 10.64 9.09 1.02
N LEU A 110 10.31 9.05 2.32
CA LEU A 110 11.06 9.81 3.32
C LEU A 110 12.47 9.24 3.51
N THR A 111 12.61 7.91 3.48
CA THR A 111 13.87 7.21 3.82
C THR A 111 14.50 6.48 2.65
N SER A 112 13.73 6.09 1.62
CA SER A 112 14.28 5.39 0.46
C SER A 112 15.23 6.26 -0.35
N SER A 113 16.21 5.65 -1.02
CA SER A 113 17.15 6.38 -1.88
C SER A 113 16.43 7.10 -3.04
N PRO A 114 16.72 8.39 -3.30
CA PRO A 114 16.16 9.15 -4.43
C PRO A 114 17.00 8.98 -5.71
N LYS A 115 18.03 8.12 -5.69
CA LYS A 115 18.85 7.84 -6.88
C LYS A 115 17.99 7.15 -7.95
N ARG A 116 18.31 7.44 -9.20
CA ARG A 116 17.62 6.92 -10.39
C ARG A 116 18.64 6.43 -11.41
N ARG A 117 18.28 5.38 -12.14
CA ARG A 117 19.01 4.89 -13.30
C ARG A 117 18.82 5.82 -14.49
N LEU A 118 17.59 6.31 -14.68
CA LEU A 118 17.22 7.16 -15.82
C LEU A 118 16.97 8.60 -15.37
N SER A 119 17.42 9.57 -16.16
CA SER A 119 16.95 10.95 -16.03
C SER A 119 15.44 11.04 -16.34
N PRO A 120 14.75 12.12 -15.92
CA PRO A 120 13.36 12.32 -16.28
C PRO A 120 13.06 12.20 -17.78
N GLN A 121 13.93 12.79 -18.61
CA GLN A 121 13.83 12.69 -20.07
C GLN A 121 14.07 11.27 -20.56
N GLY A 122 15.10 10.59 -20.03
CA GLY A 122 15.41 9.22 -20.41
C GLY A 122 14.28 8.24 -20.11
N LEU A 123 13.57 8.43 -18.98
CA LEU A 123 12.39 7.62 -18.65
C LEU A 123 11.26 7.86 -19.66
N VAL A 124 10.92 9.11 -19.94
CA VAL A 124 9.85 9.43 -20.91
C VAL A 124 10.20 8.96 -22.32
N ASP A 125 11.43 9.19 -22.78
CA ASP A 125 11.88 8.76 -24.10
C ASP A 125 11.80 7.23 -24.25
N GLN A 126 12.15 6.49 -23.18
CA GLN A 126 11.98 5.04 -23.11
C GLN A 126 10.49 4.66 -23.23
N GLU A 127 9.61 5.26 -22.44
CA GLU A 127 8.18 4.94 -22.47
C GLU A 127 7.49 5.31 -23.79
N VAL A 128 7.88 6.43 -24.40
CA VAL A 128 7.40 6.82 -25.74
C VAL A 128 7.80 5.78 -26.78
N LYS A 129 9.06 5.32 -26.74
CA LYS A 129 9.55 4.27 -27.65
C LYS A 129 8.79 2.97 -27.44
N SER A 130 8.57 2.56 -26.18
CA SER A 130 7.83 1.35 -25.84
C SER A 130 6.36 1.44 -26.25
N ALA A 131 5.70 2.57 -26.03
CA ALA A 131 4.32 2.79 -26.47
C ALA A 131 4.19 2.74 -28.01
N HIS A 132 5.17 3.29 -28.73
CA HIS A 132 5.21 3.20 -30.19
C HIS A 132 5.42 1.75 -30.68
N SER A 133 6.35 1.01 -30.06
CA SER A 133 6.58 -0.42 -30.33
C SER A 133 5.30 -1.25 -30.16
N ARG A 134 4.61 -1.08 -29.02
CA ARG A 134 3.34 -1.76 -28.74
C ARG A 134 2.26 -1.44 -29.77
N ARG A 135 2.14 -0.18 -30.22
CA ARG A 135 1.19 0.21 -31.26
C ARG A 135 1.49 -0.50 -32.59
N LEU A 136 2.75 -0.52 -33.03
CA LEU A 136 3.13 -1.20 -34.27
C LEU A 136 2.87 -2.71 -34.19
N LYS A 137 3.14 -3.33 -33.03
CA LYS A 137 2.82 -4.76 -32.79
C LYS A 137 1.32 -5.02 -32.86
N ALA A 138 0.49 -4.15 -32.29
CA ALA A 138 -0.97 -4.25 -32.36
C ALA A 138 -1.49 -4.10 -33.80
N GLU A 139 -0.96 -3.13 -34.56
CA GLU A 139 -1.31 -2.93 -35.98
C GLU A 139 -0.87 -4.13 -36.84
N ALA A 140 0.33 -4.66 -36.64
CA ALA A 140 0.87 -5.80 -37.38
C ALA A 140 0.11 -7.11 -37.10
N SER A 141 -0.40 -7.27 -35.88
CA SER A 141 -1.23 -8.42 -35.51
C SER A 141 -2.69 -8.31 -35.99
N GLY A 142 -3.02 -7.28 -36.79
CA GLY A 142 -4.38 -7.05 -37.29
C GLY A 142 -5.35 -6.58 -36.20
N SER A 143 -4.86 -6.32 -34.98
CA SER A 143 -5.61 -5.69 -33.91
C SER A 143 -5.65 -4.19 -34.17
N THR A 144 -6.45 -3.81 -35.16
CA THR A 144 -6.89 -2.42 -35.29
C THR A 144 -7.52 -2.02 -33.96
N ALA A 145 -7.27 -0.81 -33.47
CA ALA A 145 -7.96 -0.23 -32.32
C ALA A 145 -9.46 -0.09 -32.62
N SER A 146 -10.16 -1.22 -32.61
CA SER A 146 -11.58 -1.48 -32.75
C SER A 146 -11.74 -3.01 -32.89
N THR A 147 -12.13 -3.66 -31.79
CA THR A 147 -12.61 -5.07 -31.72
C THR A 147 -11.55 -6.19 -31.65
N THR A 148 -11.16 -6.50 -30.41
CA THR A 148 -11.25 -7.84 -29.80
C THR A 148 -10.64 -9.03 -30.55
N SER A 149 -9.39 -9.39 -30.21
CA SER A 149 -8.96 -10.79 -30.17
C SER A 149 -9.57 -11.44 -28.92
N THR A 150 -10.85 -11.78 -29.04
CA THR A 150 -11.58 -12.62 -28.10
C THR A 150 -10.90 -13.99 -28.10
N VAL A 151 -10.11 -14.29 -27.07
CA VAL A 151 -10.01 -15.67 -26.61
C VAL A 151 -11.42 -16.02 -26.15
N SER A 152 -12.16 -16.66 -27.05
CA SER A 152 -13.53 -17.09 -26.82
C SER A 152 -13.48 -18.28 -25.88
N SER A 153 -13.39 -18.01 -24.58
CA SER A 153 -14.20 -18.73 -23.61
C SER A 153 -15.32 -17.77 -23.18
N SER A 154 -16.50 -18.32 -22.92
CA SER A 154 -17.77 -17.62 -22.78
C SER A 154 -17.77 -16.38 -21.85
N GLY A 155 -17.93 -15.20 -22.44
CA GLY A 155 -18.71 -14.07 -21.93
C GLY A 155 -18.69 -13.75 -20.43
N SER A 156 -17.62 -13.11 -19.95
CA SER A 156 -17.67 -11.97 -19.02
C SER A 156 -16.30 -11.29 -19.02
N SER A 157 -16.22 -9.99 -18.71
CA SER A 157 -14.94 -9.37 -18.35
C SER A 157 -14.42 -10.09 -17.11
N GLU A 158 -13.43 -10.96 -17.26
CA GLU A 158 -13.04 -11.91 -16.22
C GLU A 158 -12.08 -11.22 -15.24
N TYR A 159 -12.66 -10.38 -14.38
CA TYR A 159 -11.99 -9.92 -13.17
C TYR A 159 -12.01 -11.03 -12.14
N TRP A 160 -10.87 -11.32 -11.55
CA TRP A 160 -10.76 -12.34 -10.52
C TRP A 160 -9.60 -12.02 -9.57
N ASN A 161 -9.84 -12.10 -8.26
CA ASN A 161 -8.87 -11.69 -7.26
C ASN A 161 -9.05 -12.41 -5.91
N TRP A 162 -8.02 -13.14 -5.47
CA TRP A 162 -7.96 -13.78 -4.16
C TRP A 162 -8.12 -12.80 -2.99
N CYS A 163 -7.73 -11.54 -3.16
CA CYS A 163 -7.72 -10.58 -2.06
C CYS A 163 -9.03 -9.76 -1.91
N ASP A 164 -10.09 -10.08 -2.65
CA ASP A 164 -11.42 -9.46 -2.47
C ASP A 164 -12.55 -10.50 -2.54
N THR A 165 -13.78 -10.10 -2.89
CA THR A 165 -14.94 -11.00 -2.96
C THR A 165 -15.10 -11.71 -4.30
N ASP A 166 -14.38 -11.30 -5.35
CA ASP A 166 -14.48 -11.84 -6.70
C ASP A 166 -13.49 -13.00 -6.87
N ASN A 167 -13.73 -14.08 -6.11
CA ASN A 167 -13.02 -15.35 -6.20
C ASN A 167 -13.94 -16.54 -5.82
N SER A 168 -13.38 -17.75 -5.81
CA SER A 168 -14.13 -18.99 -5.54
C SER A 168 -14.67 -19.11 -4.11
N PHE A 169 -14.15 -18.36 -3.14
CA PHE A 169 -14.58 -18.36 -1.75
C PHE A 169 -15.60 -17.26 -1.43
N GLY A 170 -15.68 -16.20 -2.25
CA GLY A 170 -16.58 -15.07 -2.02
C GLY A 170 -16.13 -14.12 -0.91
N TYR A 171 -14.88 -14.25 -0.44
CA TYR A 171 -14.23 -13.37 0.53
C TYR A 171 -12.73 -13.33 0.30
N SER A 172 -12.06 -12.32 0.87
CA SER A 172 -10.61 -12.15 0.74
C SER A 172 -9.86 -13.26 1.49
N VAL A 173 -9.01 -14.00 0.79
CA VAL A 173 -8.11 -15.00 1.42
C VAL A 173 -6.77 -14.39 1.84
N CYS A 174 -6.55 -13.11 1.56
CA CYS A 174 -5.29 -12.42 1.83
C CYS A 174 -5.28 -11.76 3.20
N SER A 175 -4.13 -11.77 3.87
CA SER A 175 -3.87 -10.89 5.01
C SER A 175 -3.76 -9.43 4.57
N SER A 176 -3.82 -8.51 5.54
CA SER A 176 -3.56 -7.09 5.29
C SER A 176 -2.20 -6.85 4.64
N VAL A 177 -2.09 -5.80 3.82
CA VAL A 177 -0.81 -5.37 3.24
C VAL A 177 0.17 -4.99 4.35
N LYS A 178 1.37 -5.57 4.30
CA LYS A 178 2.45 -5.31 5.25
C LYS A 178 3.51 -4.37 4.65
N SER A 179 4.46 -3.91 5.46
CA SER A 179 5.58 -3.07 5.00
C SER A 179 6.93 -3.63 5.46
N GLN A 180 7.82 -3.92 4.50
CA GLN A 180 9.22 -4.29 4.73
C GLN A 180 10.13 -3.08 5.03
N GLN A 181 9.57 -1.86 4.99
CA GLN A 181 10.29 -0.62 5.23
C GLN A 181 11.55 -0.51 4.35
N ASN A 182 12.73 -0.31 4.96
CA ASN A 182 14.01 -0.13 4.25
C ASN A 182 14.86 -1.42 4.16
N CYS A 183 14.36 -2.55 4.64
CA CYS A 183 15.07 -3.82 4.63
C CYS A 183 14.80 -4.61 3.35
N GLY A 184 15.84 -5.21 2.75
CA GLY A 184 15.76 -6.04 1.54
C GLY A 184 15.15 -7.43 1.80
N SER A 185 13.94 -7.46 2.33
CA SER A 185 13.27 -8.67 2.84
C SER A 185 11.99 -9.06 2.11
N CYS A 186 11.76 -8.53 0.91
CA CYS A 186 10.59 -8.86 0.08
C CYS A 186 10.35 -10.37 -0.08
N TRP A 187 11.43 -11.16 -0.19
CA TRP A 187 11.39 -12.62 -0.27
C TRP A 187 10.69 -13.27 0.93
N ALA A 188 10.93 -12.76 2.14
CA ALA A 188 10.34 -13.26 3.38
C ALA A 188 8.86 -12.87 3.49
N PHE A 189 8.51 -11.64 3.09
CA PHE A 189 7.11 -11.20 3.05
C PHE A 189 6.30 -11.98 2.02
N ALA A 190 6.85 -12.20 0.81
CA ALA A 190 6.22 -13.02 -0.21
C ALA A 190 6.04 -14.47 0.25
N ALA A 191 7.03 -15.04 0.95
CA ALA A 191 6.93 -16.37 1.54
C ALA A 191 5.81 -16.44 2.59
N ALA A 192 5.79 -15.51 3.55
CA ALA A 192 4.75 -15.44 4.56
C ALA A 192 3.36 -15.32 3.91
N ASP A 193 3.13 -14.33 3.05
CA ASP A 193 1.83 -14.08 2.41
C ASP A 193 1.34 -15.29 1.57
N ALA A 194 2.24 -15.97 0.88
CA ALA A 194 1.89 -17.18 0.10
C ALA A 194 1.48 -18.35 1.01
N ILE A 195 2.14 -18.53 2.17
CA ILE A 195 1.77 -19.58 3.13
C ILE A 195 0.44 -19.24 3.81
N GLU A 196 0.24 -17.99 4.21
CA GLU A 196 -0.99 -17.51 4.82
C GLU A 196 -2.21 -17.82 3.95
N THR A 197 -2.13 -17.45 2.68
CA THR A 197 -3.21 -17.69 1.71
C THR A 197 -3.38 -19.19 1.40
N ALA A 198 -2.29 -19.96 1.32
CA ALA A 198 -2.37 -21.40 1.14
C ALA A 198 -3.05 -22.11 2.33
N VAL A 199 -2.82 -21.66 3.58
CA VAL A 199 -3.54 -22.20 4.75
C VAL A 199 -5.03 -21.89 4.67
N VAL A 200 -5.41 -20.67 4.29
CA VAL A 200 -6.83 -20.30 4.12
C VAL A 200 -7.52 -21.22 3.12
N ILE A 201 -6.86 -21.46 1.99
CA ILE A 201 -7.40 -22.29 0.91
C ILE A 201 -7.46 -23.77 1.33
N ALA A 202 -6.41 -24.30 1.94
CA ALA A 202 -6.33 -25.71 2.33
C ALA A 202 -7.32 -26.08 3.44
N GLU A 203 -7.54 -25.18 4.41
CA GLU A 203 -8.37 -25.43 5.60
C GLU A 203 -9.78 -24.82 5.49
N ASN A 204 -10.08 -24.14 4.37
CA ASN A 204 -11.31 -23.36 4.19
C ASN A 204 -11.53 -22.38 5.36
N ALA A 205 -10.46 -21.72 5.80
CA ALA A 205 -10.48 -20.81 6.93
C ALA A 205 -11.17 -19.49 6.55
N SER A 206 -11.78 -18.82 7.52
CA SER A 206 -12.52 -17.57 7.25
C SER A 206 -11.61 -16.35 7.01
N ALA A 207 -10.34 -16.42 7.41
CA ALA A 207 -9.37 -15.34 7.27
C ALA A 207 -7.94 -15.88 7.37
N ALA A 208 -7.00 -15.19 6.72
CA ALA A 208 -5.57 -15.45 6.87
C ALA A 208 -5.08 -15.01 8.26
N VAL A 209 -4.31 -15.88 8.91
CA VAL A 209 -3.48 -15.49 10.07
C VAL A 209 -2.29 -14.68 9.57
N SER A 210 -1.95 -13.56 10.20
CA SER A 210 -0.74 -12.82 9.81
C SER A 210 0.50 -13.48 10.41
N LEU A 211 1.27 -14.19 9.60
CA LEU A 211 2.57 -14.78 9.93
C LEU A 211 3.66 -13.72 10.01
N SER A 212 4.72 -14.05 10.74
CA SER A 212 5.90 -13.23 10.94
C SER A 212 6.91 -13.39 9.79
N PRO A 213 7.16 -12.36 8.96
CA PRO A 213 8.29 -12.35 8.06
C PRO A 213 9.61 -12.36 8.83
N GLN A 214 9.65 -11.80 10.05
CA GLN A 214 10.83 -11.75 10.90
C GLN A 214 11.40 -13.14 11.21
N GLN A 215 10.55 -14.16 11.35
CA GLN A 215 11.00 -15.53 11.55
C GLN A 215 11.85 -15.99 10.35
N PHE A 216 11.41 -15.71 9.12
CA PHE A 216 12.21 -16.02 7.94
C PHE A 216 13.52 -15.24 7.90
N LEU A 217 13.52 -13.92 8.20
CA LEU A 217 14.77 -13.13 8.27
C LEU A 217 15.76 -13.69 9.29
N THR A 218 15.25 -14.21 10.40
CA THR A 218 16.06 -14.69 11.53
C THR A 218 16.57 -16.11 11.29
N CYS A 219 15.76 -16.95 10.65
CA CYS A 219 15.95 -18.40 10.65
C CYS A 219 16.31 -18.98 9.29
N SER A 220 15.93 -18.33 8.19
CA SER A 220 16.18 -18.86 6.85
C SER A 220 17.54 -18.40 6.36
N THR A 221 18.48 -19.34 6.31
CA THR A 221 19.87 -19.10 5.92
C THR A 221 20.35 -20.11 4.88
N LEU A 222 19.43 -20.91 4.32
CA LEU A 222 19.78 -21.95 3.36
C LEU A 222 20.51 -21.37 2.15
N GLU A 223 21.65 -21.96 1.84
CA GLU A 223 22.31 -21.86 0.55
C GLU A 223 21.86 -23.05 -0.30
N THR A 224 21.22 -22.79 -1.44
CA THR A 224 20.67 -23.83 -2.31
C THR A 224 20.86 -23.52 -3.78
N THR A 225 20.94 -24.58 -4.58
CA THR A 225 20.92 -24.51 -6.05
C THR A 225 19.72 -25.29 -6.55
N GLN A 226 18.74 -24.60 -7.13
CA GLN A 226 17.55 -25.20 -7.70
C GLN A 226 17.55 -25.06 -9.22
N THR A 227 17.27 -26.16 -9.92
CA THR A 227 16.97 -26.13 -11.35
C THR A 227 15.50 -25.76 -11.54
N PHE A 228 15.24 -24.76 -12.37
CA PHE A 228 13.90 -24.40 -12.83
C PHE A 228 13.75 -24.72 -14.31
N ASP A 229 12.59 -25.27 -14.67
CA ASP A 229 12.24 -25.63 -16.04
C ASP A 229 11.37 -24.55 -16.68
N TYR A 230 11.60 -24.27 -17.96
CA TYR A 230 10.87 -23.24 -18.71
C TYR A 230 10.48 -23.78 -20.08
N CYS A 231 9.57 -24.74 -20.10
CA CYS A 231 9.09 -25.39 -21.33
C CYS A 231 8.45 -24.44 -22.36
N TRP A 232 8.15 -23.20 -21.96
CA TRP A 232 7.64 -22.13 -22.83
C TRP A 232 8.76 -21.25 -23.42
N ALA A 233 10.00 -21.39 -22.96
CA ALA A 233 11.18 -20.79 -23.59
C ALA A 233 11.63 -21.61 -24.81
N SER A 234 12.48 -21.02 -25.65
CA SER A 234 13.05 -21.66 -26.83
C SER A 234 14.58 -21.64 -26.78
N ASP A 235 15.24 -22.40 -27.66
CA ASP A 235 16.71 -22.36 -27.81
C ASP A 235 17.24 -20.97 -28.22
N SER A 236 16.38 -20.11 -28.77
CA SER A 236 16.67 -18.71 -29.09
C SER A 236 16.30 -17.73 -27.98
N GLY A 237 15.88 -18.24 -26.84
CA GLY A 237 15.34 -17.50 -25.71
C GLY A 237 13.90 -17.05 -25.89
N VAL A 238 13.54 -15.96 -25.21
CA VAL A 238 12.21 -15.36 -25.22
C VAL A 238 12.35 -13.93 -25.74
N ASP A 239 11.34 -13.41 -26.44
CA ASP A 239 11.37 -12.01 -26.90
C ASP A 239 11.62 -11.07 -25.70
N GLY A 240 12.57 -10.16 -25.84
CA GLY A 240 13.05 -9.29 -24.77
C GLY A 240 13.90 -9.96 -23.67
N ALA A 241 14.13 -11.27 -23.70
CA ALA A 241 14.98 -11.99 -22.75
C ALA A 241 15.74 -13.13 -23.47
N SER A 242 16.71 -12.77 -24.30
CA SER A 242 17.47 -13.74 -25.11
C SER A 242 18.36 -14.69 -24.30
N TRP A 243 18.63 -14.35 -23.03
CA TRP A 243 19.37 -15.19 -22.10
C TRP A 243 18.51 -16.30 -21.48
N MET A 244 17.18 -16.23 -21.65
CA MET A 244 16.26 -17.20 -21.07
C MET A 244 16.46 -18.57 -21.72
N GLU A 245 16.80 -19.57 -20.93
CA GLU A 245 16.97 -20.94 -21.41
C GLU A 245 15.77 -21.81 -20.98
N THR A 246 15.65 -23.01 -21.56
CA THR A 246 14.60 -23.98 -21.21
C THR A 246 14.83 -24.63 -19.84
N GLU A 247 16.04 -24.53 -19.31
CA GLU A 247 16.43 -24.97 -17.97
C GLU A 247 17.44 -23.95 -17.41
N ILE A 248 17.23 -23.44 -16.19
CA ILE A 248 18.19 -22.54 -15.52
C ILE A 248 18.44 -23.02 -14.10
N LYS A 249 19.71 -23.04 -13.70
CA LYS A 249 20.12 -23.27 -12.32
C LYS A 249 20.21 -21.95 -11.56
N TRP A 250 19.46 -21.86 -10.47
CA TRP A 250 19.40 -20.71 -9.60
C TRP A 250 20.06 -21.02 -8.28
N GLU A 251 21.18 -20.35 -8.04
CA GLU A 251 21.85 -20.34 -6.74
C GLU A 251 21.20 -19.24 -5.89
N SER A 252 20.91 -19.56 -4.63
CA SER A 252 20.33 -18.61 -3.70
C SER A 252 20.81 -18.83 -2.28
N GLN A 253 20.95 -17.74 -1.54
CA GLN A 253 21.19 -17.75 -0.10
C GLN A 253 20.30 -16.70 0.54
N ASN A 254 19.51 -17.11 1.53
CA ASN A 254 18.72 -16.17 2.32
C ASN A 254 19.61 -15.52 3.39
N ASN A 255 19.58 -14.18 3.45
CA ASN A 255 20.49 -13.41 4.29
C ASN A 255 19.81 -12.15 4.87
N GLY A 256 18.67 -12.34 5.53
CA GLY A 256 17.90 -11.27 6.18
C GLY A 256 17.63 -10.10 5.24
N CYS A 257 18.08 -8.90 5.62
CA CYS A 257 17.92 -7.67 4.84
C CYS A 257 18.83 -7.54 3.62
N ASN A 258 19.79 -8.44 3.42
CA ASN A 258 20.68 -8.43 2.25
C ASN A 258 20.05 -9.14 1.03
N GLY A 259 18.82 -9.65 1.17
CA GLY A 259 18.12 -10.37 0.12
C GLY A 259 18.02 -11.87 0.38
N GLY A 260 17.32 -12.53 -0.53
CA GLY A 260 16.96 -13.94 -0.46
C GLY A 260 15.96 -14.28 -1.55
N MET A 261 15.57 -15.56 -1.61
CA MET A 261 14.60 -16.10 -2.56
C MET A 261 13.46 -16.79 -1.80
N THR A 262 12.24 -16.56 -2.27
CA THR A 262 11.01 -17.10 -1.65
C THR A 262 11.02 -18.63 -1.59
N HIS A 263 11.50 -19.31 -2.64
CA HIS A 263 11.59 -20.78 -2.61
C HIS A 263 12.60 -21.29 -1.58
N GLY A 264 13.70 -20.56 -1.33
CA GLY A 264 14.64 -20.87 -0.25
C GLY A 264 13.98 -20.85 1.12
N ALA A 265 13.10 -19.86 1.35
CA ALA A 265 12.31 -19.77 2.59
C ALA A 265 11.33 -20.94 2.73
N PHE A 266 10.69 -21.36 1.64
CA PHE A 266 9.83 -22.55 1.65
C PHE A 266 10.60 -23.84 1.91
N ILE A 267 11.79 -23.99 1.31
CA ILE A 267 12.65 -25.15 1.55
C ILE A 267 13.02 -25.24 3.03
N ASP A 268 13.50 -24.14 3.62
CA ASP A 268 13.88 -24.09 5.03
C ASP A 268 12.69 -24.45 5.94
N ALA A 269 11.52 -23.84 5.71
CA ALA A 269 10.33 -24.11 6.52
C ALA A 269 9.85 -25.57 6.40
N ALA A 270 9.82 -26.12 5.19
CA ALA A 270 9.35 -27.48 4.94
C ALA A 270 10.33 -28.54 5.44
N GLN A 271 11.62 -28.44 5.10
CA GLN A 271 12.62 -29.47 5.43
C GLN A 271 12.92 -29.53 6.92
N ASN A 272 12.91 -28.39 7.60
CA ASN A 272 13.15 -28.32 9.03
C ASN A 272 11.86 -28.46 9.87
N GLY A 273 10.69 -28.61 9.23
CA GLY A 273 9.41 -28.79 9.91
C GLY A 273 9.04 -27.63 10.83
N TRP A 274 9.21 -26.40 10.34
CA TRP A 274 8.98 -25.21 11.16
C TRP A 274 7.50 -25.04 11.56
N GLY A 275 7.30 -24.75 12.84
CA GLY A 275 6.10 -24.05 13.28
C GLY A 275 6.24 -22.55 13.01
N LEU A 276 5.51 -22.03 12.03
CA LEU A 276 5.55 -20.62 11.69
C LEU A 276 4.68 -19.83 12.67
N VAL A 277 5.22 -18.76 13.24
CA VAL A 277 4.53 -17.94 14.24
C VAL A 277 3.82 -16.75 13.61
N THR A 278 2.90 -16.17 14.37
CA THR A 278 2.24 -14.92 13.98
C THR A 278 3.19 -13.72 14.08
N GLU A 279 2.88 -12.66 13.33
CA GLU A 279 3.51 -11.34 13.42
C GLU A 279 3.48 -10.79 14.86
N LEU A 280 2.48 -11.16 15.67
CA LEU A 280 2.37 -10.70 17.06
C LEU A 280 3.36 -11.41 17.97
N THR A 281 3.62 -12.69 17.70
CA THR A 281 4.58 -13.51 18.45
C THR A 281 6.01 -13.08 18.14
N MET A 282 6.30 -12.77 16.87
CA MET A 282 7.61 -12.27 16.45
C MET A 282 7.43 -11.05 15.53
N PRO A 283 7.32 -9.84 16.10
CA PRO A 283 7.13 -8.61 15.33
C PRO A 283 8.29 -8.30 14.40
N TYR A 284 7.97 -7.73 13.25
CA TYR A 284 8.94 -7.29 12.26
C TYR A 284 9.78 -6.09 12.72
N ASP A 285 11.10 -6.19 12.51
CA ASP A 285 12.07 -5.14 12.80
C ASP A 285 13.03 -4.95 11.61
N ASP A 286 12.88 -3.85 10.89
CA ASP A 286 13.68 -3.53 9.70
C ASP A 286 15.13 -3.13 10.03
N SER A 287 15.47 -2.93 11.30
CA SER A 287 16.84 -2.70 11.77
C SER A 287 17.63 -4.00 11.97
N SER A 288 16.94 -5.13 12.09
CA SER A 288 17.54 -6.43 12.32
C SER A 288 18.09 -7.04 11.02
N SER A 289 19.29 -6.59 10.62
CA SER A 289 20.07 -7.33 9.62
C SER A 289 20.37 -8.71 10.21
N GLY A 290 19.82 -9.79 9.63
CA GLY A 290 19.87 -11.21 10.08
C GLY A 290 21.25 -11.75 10.47
N SER A 291 21.83 -11.19 11.51
CA SER A 291 23.18 -11.41 12.04
C SER A 291 23.15 -11.19 13.54
N THR A 292 22.14 -11.75 14.23
CA THR A 292 22.36 -12.14 15.61
C THR A 292 23.40 -13.25 15.62
N SER A 293 24.44 -13.08 16.43
CA SER A 293 25.54 -14.03 16.60
C SER A 293 25.06 -15.48 16.62
N SER A 294 25.78 -16.32 15.89
CA SER A 294 25.54 -17.76 15.61
C SER A 294 25.30 -18.68 16.82
N ASN A 295 25.30 -18.15 18.04
CA ASN A 295 25.11 -18.90 19.28
C ASN A 295 23.68 -18.82 19.87
N ASN A 296 22.75 -18.01 19.30
CA ASN A 296 21.37 -17.87 19.81
C ASN A 296 20.25 -18.04 18.76
N VAL A 297 20.60 -18.35 17.50
CA VAL A 297 19.62 -18.49 16.40
C VAL A 297 18.77 -19.76 16.58
N SER A 298 19.37 -20.86 17.05
CA SER A 298 18.70 -22.18 17.13
C SER A 298 17.49 -22.23 18.09
N SER A 299 17.53 -21.51 19.23
CA SER A 299 16.39 -21.47 20.16
C SER A 299 15.25 -20.56 19.68
N THR A 300 15.55 -19.57 18.84
CA THR A 300 14.56 -18.60 18.33
C THR A 300 13.73 -19.20 17.20
N CYS A 301 14.30 -20.16 16.46
CA CYS A 301 13.65 -20.82 15.32
C CYS A 301 12.91 -22.12 15.70
N THR A 302 13.04 -22.56 16.95
CA THR A 302 12.29 -23.71 17.48
C THR A 302 11.07 -23.20 18.24
N VAL A 303 9.90 -23.41 17.67
CA VAL A 303 8.62 -22.89 18.16
C VAL A 303 7.81 -24.03 18.79
N SER A 304 7.10 -23.74 19.88
CA SER A 304 6.23 -24.74 20.50
C SER A 304 4.94 -24.95 19.69
N ASP A 305 4.35 -26.15 19.72
CA ASP A 305 3.11 -26.46 18.99
C ASP A 305 1.96 -25.48 19.29
N ASN A 306 1.92 -24.91 20.50
CA ASN A 306 0.92 -23.93 20.92
C ASN A 306 1.10 -22.54 20.27
N GLU A 307 2.32 -22.21 19.86
CA GLU A 307 2.66 -20.93 19.23
C GLU A 307 2.69 -21.03 17.70
N THR A 308 2.69 -22.25 17.15
CA THR A 308 2.61 -22.52 15.72
C THR A 308 1.27 -22.04 15.17
N ALA A 309 1.31 -21.08 14.25
CA ALA A 309 0.16 -20.56 13.53
C ALA A 309 -0.03 -21.26 12.17
N ALA A 310 1.06 -21.63 11.50
CA ALA A 310 1.02 -22.36 10.24
C ALA A 310 2.22 -23.28 10.08
N SER A 311 2.12 -24.24 9.16
CA SER A 311 3.25 -25.02 8.67
C SER A 311 3.03 -25.38 7.20
N ILE A 312 4.10 -25.82 6.54
CA ILE A 312 4.07 -26.35 5.16
C ILE A 312 4.90 -27.63 5.11
N THR A 313 4.60 -28.52 4.15
CA THR A 313 5.37 -29.76 3.96
C THR A 313 6.23 -29.75 2.70
N GLY A 314 6.06 -28.75 1.82
CA GLY A 314 6.82 -28.64 0.59
C GLY A 314 6.56 -27.34 -0.17
N TRP A 315 7.03 -27.31 -1.41
CA TRP A 315 6.82 -26.23 -2.37
C TRP A 315 6.92 -26.78 -3.80
N GLU A 316 6.45 -26.01 -4.77
CA GLU A 316 6.57 -26.37 -6.19
C GLU A 316 6.75 -25.14 -7.08
N GLN A 317 7.40 -25.33 -8.23
CA GLN A 317 7.35 -24.43 -9.37
C GLN A 317 6.07 -24.73 -10.16
N VAL A 318 5.20 -23.73 -10.33
CA VAL A 318 3.86 -23.93 -10.89
C VAL A 318 3.72 -23.60 -12.37
N VAL A 319 4.72 -22.94 -12.97
CA VAL A 319 4.75 -22.62 -14.40
C VAL A 319 6.12 -22.95 -14.97
N GLY A 320 6.14 -23.58 -16.14
CA GLY A 320 7.37 -23.92 -16.88
C GLY A 320 7.79 -25.39 -16.80
N THR A 321 7.20 -26.17 -15.89
CA THR A 321 7.46 -27.61 -15.74
C THR A 321 6.62 -28.49 -16.68
N ASP A 322 5.39 -28.06 -17.02
CA ASP A 322 4.49 -28.74 -17.95
C ASP A 322 3.83 -27.75 -18.92
N CYS A 323 4.12 -27.90 -20.21
CA CYS A 323 3.54 -27.11 -21.31
C CYS A 323 2.67 -27.96 -22.25
N THR A 324 2.22 -29.14 -21.81
CA THR A 324 1.37 -30.02 -22.64
C THR A 324 0.01 -29.39 -22.93
N ALA A 325 -0.56 -28.65 -21.98
CA ALA A 325 -1.83 -27.96 -22.13
C ALA A 325 -1.71 -26.63 -22.90
N SER A 326 -0.58 -25.93 -22.77
CA SER A 326 -0.29 -24.67 -23.47
C SER A 326 1.20 -24.35 -23.40
N ASN A 327 1.74 -23.72 -24.43
CA ASN A 327 3.08 -23.10 -24.39
C ASN A 327 3.02 -21.59 -24.15
N ASN A 328 1.83 -21.02 -23.94
CA ASN A 328 1.66 -19.62 -23.61
C ASN A 328 1.80 -19.43 -22.09
N CYS A 329 2.88 -18.76 -21.67
CA CYS A 329 3.17 -18.54 -20.27
C CYS A 329 2.05 -17.79 -19.51
N THR A 330 1.39 -16.82 -20.15
CA THR A 330 0.24 -16.11 -19.56
C THR A 330 -0.92 -17.07 -19.25
N THR A 331 -1.21 -18.01 -20.15
CA THR A 331 -2.25 -19.02 -19.95
C THR A 331 -1.89 -19.99 -18.82
N LEU A 332 -0.64 -20.45 -18.78
CA LEU A 332 -0.14 -21.33 -17.73
C LEU A 332 -0.21 -20.65 -16.36
N LEU A 333 0.24 -19.39 -16.28
CA LEU A 333 0.24 -18.61 -15.05
C LEU A 333 -1.18 -18.32 -14.55
N ARG A 334 -2.12 -17.97 -15.45
CA ARG A 334 -3.54 -17.79 -15.07
C ARG A 334 -4.12 -19.08 -14.50
N THR A 335 -3.90 -20.21 -15.17
CA THR A 335 -4.40 -21.53 -14.73
C THR A 335 -3.83 -21.94 -13.37
N ALA A 336 -2.55 -21.64 -13.11
CA ALA A 336 -1.93 -21.87 -11.82
C ALA A 336 -2.54 -20.96 -10.74
N LEU A 337 -2.76 -19.68 -11.06
CA LEU A 337 -3.25 -18.67 -10.11
C LEU A 337 -4.66 -18.98 -9.61
N GLU A 338 -5.52 -19.56 -10.45
CA GLU A 338 -6.87 -20.00 -10.07
C GLU A 338 -6.89 -21.06 -8.95
N LYS A 339 -5.76 -21.74 -8.70
CA LYS A 339 -5.64 -22.73 -7.61
C LYS A 339 -5.29 -22.09 -6.27
N GLN A 340 -4.36 -21.13 -6.27
CA GLN A 340 -3.96 -20.34 -5.11
C GLN A 340 -3.06 -19.16 -5.52
N PRO A 341 -2.86 -18.13 -4.66
CA PRO A 341 -1.87 -17.09 -4.89
C PRO A 341 -0.46 -17.64 -5.12
N ILE A 342 0.30 -16.96 -5.98
CA ILE A 342 1.62 -17.41 -6.42
C ILE A 342 2.67 -16.40 -5.96
N ALA A 343 3.69 -16.86 -5.24
CA ALA A 343 4.85 -16.03 -4.99
C ALA A 343 5.65 -15.90 -6.29
N VAL A 344 5.92 -14.65 -6.69
CA VAL A 344 6.56 -14.30 -7.96
C VAL A 344 7.69 -13.30 -7.71
N ALA A 345 8.51 -13.07 -8.72
CA ALA A 345 9.53 -12.02 -8.69
C ALA A 345 9.48 -11.19 -9.96
N ILE A 346 9.86 -9.92 -9.85
CA ILE A 346 9.94 -8.98 -10.97
C ILE A 346 11.23 -8.15 -10.88
N ASN A 347 11.55 -7.46 -11.97
CA ASN A 347 12.42 -6.30 -11.97
C ASN A 347 11.65 -5.09 -11.42
N SER A 348 12.12 -4.53 -10.31
CA SER A 348 11.54 -3.36 -9.66
C SER A 348 12.38 -2.08 -9.85
N GLU A 349 13.03 -1.92 -10.99
CA GLU A 349 13.77 -0.70 -11.34
C GLU A 349 12.83 0.49 -11.61
N ASP A 350 13.40 1.67 -11.84
CA ASP A 350 12.63 2.89 -12.12
C ASP A 350 11.59 2.68 -13.26
N PRO A 351 10.33 3.09 -13.08
CA PRO A 351 9.76 3.89 -11.98
C PRO A 351 8.88 3.08 -11.00
N PHE A 352 9.23 1.81 -10.71
CA PHE A 352 8.41 0.94 -9.86
C PHE A 352 8.16 1.53 -8.46
N GLY A 353 9.19 2.13 -7.85
CA GLY A 353 9.11 2.71 -6.51
C GLY A 353 8.05 3.80 -6.39
N GLU A 354 7.83 4.55 -7.48
CA GLU A 354 6.94 5.70 -7.54
C GLU A 354 5.52 5.33 -7.98
N TYR A 355 5.22 4.06 -8.30
CA TYR A 355 3.89 3.66 -8.72
C TYR A 355 2.82 4.00 -7.65
N ALA A 356 1.77 4.71 -8.07
CA ALA A 356 0.67 5.16 -7.21
C ALA A 356 -0.72 4.69 -7.69
N GLY A 357 -0.81 4.00 -8.83
CA GLY A 357 -2.06 3.45 -9.35
C GLY A 357 -2.11 3.40 -10.88
N GLY A 358 -3.22 2.92 -11.44
CA GLY A 358 -3.38 2.69 -12.89
C GLY A 358 -2.69 1.43 -13.38
N PHE A 359 -2.49 1.30 -14.69
CA PHE A 359 -1.99 0.08 -15.34
C PHE A 359 -0.49 0.21 -15.65
N TYR A 360 0.34 -0.38 -14.79
CA TYR A 360 1.79 -0.35 -14.93
C TYR A 360 2.23 -1.20 -16.11
N SER A 361 2.96 -0.61 -17.06
CA SER A 361 3.56 -1.34 -18.17
C SER A 361 5.03 -1.60 -17.86
N CYS A 362 5.56 -2.75 -18.29
CA CYS A 362 6.97 -3.03 -18.10
C CYS A 362 7.86 -1.98 -18.77
N PRO A 363 8.81 -1.38 -18.04
CA PRO A 363 9.79 -0.48 -18.62
C PRO A 363 10.56 -1.15 -19.77
N ASN A 364 11.16 -0.33 -20.64
CA ASN A 364 12.01 -0.80 -21.73
C ASN A 364 11.31 -1.82 -22.67
N ASP A 365 10.02 -1.63 -22.93
CA ASP A 365 9.18 -2.55 -23.74
C ASP A 365 9.17 -4.00 -23.22
N GLY A 366 9.41 -4.21 -21.93
CA GLY A 366 9.52 -5.54 -21.32
C GLY A 366 10.84 -6.27 -21.59
N ASP A 367 11.84 -5.58 -22.15
CA ASP A 367 13.17 -6.16 -22.35
C ASP A 367 13.94 -6.24 -21.02
N LEU A 368 14.42 -7.43 -20.70
CA LEU A 368 15.19 -7.78 -19.51
C LEU A 368 16.56 -8.30 -19.93
N SER A 369 17.62 -7.56 -19.59
CA SER A 369 18.95 -7.75 -20.19
C SER A 369 19.72 -8.93 -19.59
N SER A 370 19.45 -9.25 -18.33
CA SER A 370 20.08 -10.32 -17.58
C SER A 370 19.08 -11.02 -16.67
N LYS A 371 19.38 -12.29 -16.36
CA LYS A 371 18.70 -13.04 -15.30
C LYS A 371 18.80 -12.36 -13.94
N ASP A 372 19.88 -11.61 -13.73
CA ASP A 372 20.17 -10.91 -12.47
C ASP A 372 19.42 -9.57 -12.33
N ASP A 373 18.66 -9.17 -13.36
CA ASP A 373 17.82 -7.97 -13.32
C ASP A 373 16.53 -8.19 -12.50
N VAL A 374 16.16 -9.44 -12.18
CA VAL A 374 15.02 -9.75 -11.29
C VAL A 374 15.46 -9.58 -9.85
N ASN A 375 14.82 -8.67 -9.11
CA ASN A 375 15.35 -8.19 -7.83
C ASN A 375 14.30 -7.95 -6.73
N HIS A 376 13.00 -8.19 -7.01
CA HIS A 376 11.95 -7.96 -6.02
C HIS A 376 10.88 -9.05 -6.04
N ALA A 377 10.54 -9.58 -4.86
CA ALA A 377 9.52 -10.60 -4.69
C ALA A 377 8.17 -10.02 -4.27
N LEU A 378 7.08 -10.59 -4.79
CA LEU A 378 5.70 -10.18 -4.61
C LEU A 378 4.79 -11.42 -4.57
N VAL A 379 3.49 -11.21 -4.37
CA VAL A 379 2.49 -12.27 -4.55
C VAL A 379 1.51 -11.89 -5.65
N LEU A 380 1.38 -12.74 -6.67
CA LEU A 380 0.35 -12.67 -7.68
C LEU A 380 -0.95 -13.19 -7.08
N VAL A 381 -2.00 -12.36 -7.10
CA VAL A 381 -3.26 -12.61 -6.39
C VAL A 381 -4.49 -12.54 -7.28
N GLY A 382 -4.38 -11.96 -8.48
CA GLY A 382 -5.51 -11.88 -9.39
C GLY A 382 -5.14 -11.42 -10.79
N TYR A 383 -6.16 -11.26 -11.62
CA TYR A 383 -6.08 -10.74 -12.97
C TYR A 383 -7.36 -10.01 -13.35
N GLY A 384 -7.31 -9.29 -14.46
CA GLY A 384 -8.49 -8.74 -15.11
C GLY A 384 -8.18 -8.33 -16.54
N THR A 385 -9.20 -7.82 -17.22
CA THR A 385 -9.08 -7.26 -18.56
C THR A 385 -9.65 -5.84 -18.54
N ASP A 386 -8.91 -4.90 -19.11
CA ASP A 386 -9.32 -3.51 -19.31
C ASP A 386 -9.37 -3.17 -20.80
N ALA A 387 -10.32 -2.34 -21.22
CA ALA A 387 -10.52 -2.00 -22.62
C ALA A 387 -9.35 -1.22 -23.24
N SER A 388 -8.55 -0.52 -22.43
CA SER A 388 -7.46 0.34 -22.89
C SER A 388 -6.10 -0.37 -22.95
N VAL A 389 -5.83 -1.29 -22.02
CA VAL A 389 -4.54 -1.97 -21.90
C VAL A 389 -4.59 -3.48 -22.15
N GLY A 390 -5.78 -4.06 -22.26
CA GLY A 390 -5.96 -5.50 -22.36
C GLY A 390 -5.85 -6.20 -21.00
N ASP A 391 -5.30 -7.40 -21.02
CA ASP A 391 -5.14 -8.22 -19.81
C ASP A 391 -4.09 -7.62 -18.86
N TYR A 392 -4.34 -7.74 -17.56
CA TYR A 392 -3.43 -7.31 -16.51
C TYR A 392 -3.48 -8.25 -15.32
N TRP A 393 -2.39 -8.26 -14.55
CA TRP A 393 -2.21 -8.98 -13.31
C TRP A 393 -2.40 -8.07 -12.10
N ILE A 394 -2.82 -8.64 -10.98
CA ILE A 394 -2.94 -7.95 -9.69
C ILE A 394 -1.89 -8.55 -8.75
N LEU A 395 -0.97 -7.72 -8.29
CA LEU A 395 0.15 -8.09 -7.43
C LEU A 395 0.00 -7.43 -6.06
N LYS A 396 0.11 -8.21 -4.99
CA LYS A 396 0.23 -7.73 -3.62
C LYS A 396 1.70 -7.43 -3.31
N ASN A 397 2.00 -6.22 -2.84
CA ASN A 397 3.34 -5.78 -2.50
C ASN A 397 3.53 -5.69 -0.97
N SER A 398 4.79 -5.61 -0.55
CA SER A 398 5.25 -5.44 0.83
C SER A 398 5.80 -4.03 1.09
N TYR A 399 5.34 -3.02 0.34
CA TYR A 399 5.75 -1.61 0.50
C TYR A 399 4.73 -0.77 1.31
N GLY A 400 3.83 -1.44 2.04
CA GLY A 400 2.77 -0.78 2.79
C GLY A 400 1.57 -0.36 1.93
N SER A 401 0.45 -0.11 2.60
CA SER A 401 -0.82 0.21 1.95
C SER A 401 -0.90 1.62 1.35
N SER A 402 0.09 2.48 1.61
CA SER A 402 0.21 3.79 0.97
C SER A 402 0.90 3.76 -0.39
N TRP A 403 1.50 2.63 -0.77
CA TRP A 403 2.13 2.43 -2.07
C TRP A 403 1.14 1.88 -3.08
N GLY A 404 1.23 2.33 -4.34
CA GLY A 404 0.37 1.82 -5.41
C GLY A 404 -1.12 1.98 -5.14
N ALA A 405 -1.89 1.00 -5.63
CA ALA A 405 -3.33 0.89 -5.40
C ALA A 405 -3.59 0.20 -4.04
N SER A 406 -3.40 0.95 -2.95
CA SER A 406 -3.60 0.45 -1.58
C SER A 406 -2.71 -0.74 -1.19
N GLY A 407 -1.47 -0.76 -1.68
CA GLY A 407 -0.50 -1.85 -1.51
C GLY A 407 -0.46 -2.85 -2.66
N PHE A 408 -1.32 -2.67 -3.66
CA PHE A 408 -1.40 -3.53 -4.83
C PHE A 408 -0.91 -2.81 -6.09
N MET A 409 -0.56 -3.60 -7.10
CA MET A 409 -0.21 -3.11 -8.44
C MET A 409 -1.04 -3.84 -9.50
N LYS A 410 -1.49 -3.08 -10.51
CA LYS A 410 -1.99 -3.65 -11.76
C LYS A 410 -0.86 -3.63 -12.79
N LEU A 411 -0.34 -4.80 -13.14
CA LEU A 411 0.73 -4.97 -14.13
C LEU A 411 0.11 -5.43 -15.45
N VAL A 412 0.28 -4.66 -16.52
CA VAL A 412 -0.19 -5.04 -17.86
C VAL A 412 0.49 -6.33 -18.29
N ALA A 413 -0.29 -7.31 -18.72
CA ALA A 413 0.22 -8.57 -19.22
C ALA A 413 0.89 -8.37 -20.58
N ASP A 414 2.04 -9.00 -20.80
CA ASP A 414 2.70 -9.05 -22.08
C ASP A 414 3.12 -10.49 -22.44
N SER A 415 3.47 -10.69 -23.71
CA SER A 415 3.85 -12.00 -24.24
C SER A 415 5.33 -12.35 -24.02
N LYS A 416 6.08 -11.51 -23.29
CA LYS A 416 7.50 -11.72 -22.98
C LYS A 416 7.61 -12.40 -21.61
N VAL A 417 8.63 -12.07 -20.83
CA VAL A 417 8.78 -12.51 -19.44
C VAL A 417 8.00 -11.63 -18.45
N ASN A 418 7.28 -10.61 -18.93
CA ASN A 418 6.45 -9.68 -18.17
C ASN A 418 7.13 -9.12 -16.91
N CYS A 419 8.20 -8.34 -17.12
CA CYS A 419 9.07 -7.81 -16.06
C CYS A 419 9.78 -8.89 -15.22
N GLY A 420 9.75 -10.15 -15.66
CA GLY A 420 10.28 -11.28 -14.92
C GLY A 420 9.26 -12.05 -14.10
N LEU A 421 7.99 -11.60 -14.08
CA LEU A 421 6.88 -12.25 -13.37
C LEU A 421 6.83 -13.76 -13.63
N ASN A 422 7.12 -14.15 -14.87
CA ASN A 422 7.03 -15.52 -15.37
C ASN A 422 8.22 -16.42 -14.96
N ILE A 423 9.28 -15.86 -14.35
CA ILE A 423 10.55 -16.56 -14.12
C ILE A 423 10.58 -17.36 -12.81
N PHE A 424 9.95 -16.83 -11.74
CA PHE A 424 9.91 -17.49 -10.42
C PHE A 424 8.51 -17.70 -9.83
N PRO A 425 7.53 -18.22 -10.59
CA PRO A 425 6.22 -18.56 -10.03
C PRO A 425 6.32 -19.83 -9.19
N VAL A 426 6.29 -19.66 -7.87
CA VAL A 426 6.40 -20.76 -6.89
C VAL A 426 5.29 -20.68 -5.85
N ILE A 427 4.87 -21.83 -5.33
CA ILE A 427 3.89 -21.93 -4.26
C ILE A 427 4.36 -22.85 -3.13
N PRO A 428 3.90 -22.63 -1.89
CA PRO A 428 4.00 -23.65 -0.84
C PRO A 428 2.96 -24.76 -1.05
N THR A 429 3.28 -25.97 -0.57
CA THR A 429 2.39 -27.14 -0.60
C THR A 429 2.25 -27.78 0.77
N GLY A 430 1.11 -28.45 0.99
CA GLY A 430 0.77 -29.05 2.29
C GLY A 430 0.70 -28.03 3.42
N ALA A 431 0.20 -26.83 3.12
CA ALA A 431 -0.04 -25.80 4.11
C ALA A 431 -1.13 -26.26 5.10
N SER A 432 -0.90 -26.08 6.40
CA SER A 432 -1.86 -26.44 7.44
C SER A 432 -1.88 -25.42 8.58
N ALA A 433 -3.04 -25.28 9.22
CA ALA A 433 -3.23 -24.39 10.36
C ALA A 433 -2.68 -25.02 11.65
N GLY A 434 -1.92 -24.24 12.43
CA GLY A 434 -1.46 -24.62 13.77
C GLY A 434 -2.40 -24.15 14.89
N ALA A 435 -2.05 -24.44 16.15
CA ALA A 435 -2.86 -24.06 17.31
C ALA A 435 -3.07 -22.55 17.44
N ALA A 436 -2.10 -21.74 17.00
CA ALA A 436 -2.17 -20.28 17.00
C ALA A 436 -2.79 -19.70 15.71
N ALA A 437 -3.34 -20.50 14.78
CA ALA A 437 -3.97 -19.98 13.58
C ALA A 437 -5.19 -19.08 13.87
N THR A 438 -5.80 -19.26 15.05
CA THR A 438 -6.98 -18.51 15.52
C THR A 438 -6.63 -17.37 16.48
N THR A 439 -5.35 -17.08 16.70
CA THR A 439 -4.95 -15.90 17.49
C THR A 439 -5.20 -14.63 16.67
N SER A 440 -6.48 -14.32 16.45
CA SER A 440 -6.90 -12.99 16.05
C SER A 440 -6.64 -12.06 17.24
N VAL A 441 -5.57 -11.29 17.18
CA VAL A 441 -5.67 -9.94 17.74
C VAL A 441 -6.51 -9.17 16.75
N ASP A 442 -7.58 -8.55 17.26
CA ASP A 442 -8.30 -7.46 16.61
C ASP A 442 -7.26 -6.52 15.98
N SER A 443 -7.04 -6.71 14.68
CA SER A 443 -6.14 -5.89 13.88
C SER A 443 -6.96 -4.71 13.37
N GLY A 444 -7.30 -3.81 14.28
CA GLY A 444 -7.62 -2.42 13.91
C GLY A 444 -8.80 -2.21 12.96
N GLY A 445 -9.81 -3.07 13.00
CA GLY A 445 -11.15 -2.69 12.56
C GLY A 445 -11.67 -1.58 13.48
N ASP A 446 -12.00 -0.42 12.91
CA ASP A 446 -12.52 0.78 13.59
C ASP A 446 -12.05 0.97 15.05
N LYS A 447 -10.77 1.32 15.27
CA LYS A 447 -10.14 1.67 16.58
C LYS A 447 -11.13 1.65 17.76
N VAL A 448 -11.41 0.47 18.30
CA VAL A 448 -12.37 0.33 19.41
C VAL A 448 -11.60 0.60 20.70
N PHE A 449 -11.69 1.83 21.22
CA PHE A 449 -11.07 2.20 22.49
C PHE A 449 -12.08 1.98 23.63
N VAL A 450 -11.77 1.10 24.60
CA VAL A 450 -12.67 0.77 25.73
C VAL A 450 -14.07 0.30 25.26
N GLY A 451 -14.12 -0.55 24.23
CA GLY A 451 -15.36 -1.15 23.74
C GLY A 451 -16.27 -0.22 22.92
N LEU A 452 -15.82 0.97 22.52
CA LEU A 452 -16.57 1.90 21.67
C LEU A 452 -15.76 2.30 20.43
N SER A 453 -16.43 2.38 19.28
CA SER A 453 -15.85 2.90 18.02
C SER A 453 -15.58 4.42 18.10
N PRO A 454 -14.75 4.99 17.20
CA PRO A 454 -14.48 6.43 17.17
C PRO A 454 -15.76 7.28 17.02
N THR A 455 -16.72 6.82 16.23
CA THR A 455 -18.03 7.47 16.05
C THR A 455 -18.83 7.47 17.34
N ASN A 456 -18.78 6.38 18.11
CA ASN A 456 -19.44 6.31 19.41
C ASN A 456 -18.75 7.20 20.46
N TRP A 457 -17.43 7.34 20.40
CA TRP A 457 -16.69 8.31 21.22
C TRP A 457 -17.05 9.75 20.91
N ILE A 458 -17.33 10.10 19.64
CA ILE A 458 -17.87 11.41 19.26
C ILE A 458 -19.22 11.65 19.93
N VAL A 459 -20.11 10.64 19.96
CA VAL A 459 -21.40 10.73 20.65
C VAL A 459 -21.21 10.93 22.16
N VAL A 460 -20.32 10.15 22.80
CA VAL A 460 -20.00 10.31 24.23
C VAL A 460 -19.44 11.70 24.53
N ALA A 461 -18.55 12.23 23.67
CA ALA A 461 -17.99 13.57 23.81
C ALA A 461 -19.07 14.65 23.65
N ALA A 462 -19.99 14.49 22.69
CA ALA A 462 -21.11 15.42 22.50
C ALA A 462 -22.06 15.42 23.72
N VAL A 463 -22.43 14.23 24.23
CA VAL A 463 -23.32 14.09 25.39
C VAL A 463 -22.69 14.67 26.66
N THR A 464 -21.41 14.37 26.91
CA THR A 464 -20.68 14.92 28.08
C THR A 464 -20.53 16.43 27.99
N THR A 465 -20.28 16.98 26.80
CA THR A 465 -20.22 18.43 26.57
C THR A 465 -21.58 19.10 26.84
N ILE A 466 -22.66 18.55 26.30
CA ILE A 466 -24.03 19.07 26.53
C ILE A 466 -24.37 19.02 28.02
N PHE A 467 -24.12 17.89 28.68
CA PHE A 467 -24.38 17.75 30.11
C PHE A 467 -23.60 18.78 30.93
N THR A 468 -22.32 18.99 30.61
CA THR A 468 -21.47 19.97 31.28
C THR A 468 -22.00 21.40 31.11
N ILE A 469 -22.42 21.77 29.90
CA ILE A 469 -23.03 23.08 29.62
C ILE A 469 -24.32 23.27 30.43
N VAL A 470 -25.21 22.26 30.43
CA VAL A 470 -26.48 22.31 31.14
C VAL A 470 -26.27 22.43 32.65
N MET A 471 -25.39 21.61 33.24
CA MET A 471 -25.10 21.67 34.67
C MET A 471 -24.46 23.01 35.06
N THR A 472 -23.59 23.56 34.21
CA THR A 472 -23.00 24.88 34.41
C THR A 472 -24.08 25.97 34.38
N ALA A 473 -24.99 25.94 33.42
CA ALA A 473 -26.09 26.90 33.31
C ALA A 473 -27.03 26.82 34.52
N ILE A 474 -27.39 25.60 34.97
CA ILE A 474 -28.18 25.39 36.19
C ILE A 474 -27.46 25.97 37.41
N GLY A 475 -26.16 25.68 37.56
CA GLY A 475 -25.33 26.24 38.63
C GLY A 475 -25.32 27.77 38.63
N MET A 476 -25.20 28.40 37.46
CA MET A 476 -25.28 29.86 37.32
C MET A 476 -26.66 30.39 37.73
N ILE A 477 -27.75 29.74 37.32
CA ILE A 477 -29.13 30.15 37.68
C ILE A 477 -29.34 30.06 39.20
N ILE A 478 -28.90 28.96 39.83
CA ILE A 478 -29.00 28.79 41.28
C ILE A 478 -28.18 29.86 42.01
N SER A 479 -26.95 30.10 41.56
CA SER A 479 -26.08 31.15 42.11
C SER A 479 -26.73 32.54 42.01
N GLN A 480 -27.29 32.89 40.85
CA GLN A 480 -27.99 34.16 40.65
C GLN A 480 -29.24 34.30 41.54
N ARG A 481 -30.02 33.23 41.72
CA ARG A 481 -31.18 33.22 42.64
C ARG A 481 -30.72 33.43 44.09
N LYS A 482 -29.64 32.77 44.51
CA LYS A 482 -29.06 32.93 45.85
C LYS A 482 -28.54 34.36 46.06
N LEU A 483 -27.85 34.94 45.07
CA LEU A 483 -27.41 36.34 45.07
C LEU A 483 -28.58 37.32 45.16
N LYS A 484 -29.68 37.10 44.43
CA LYS A 484 -30.90 37.91 44.55
C LYS A 484 -31.53 37.81 45.94
N SER A 485 -31.57 36.60 46.53
CA SER A 485 -32.08 36.40 47.89
C SER A 485 -31.21 37.12 48.93
N ILE A 486 -29.88 37.02 48.83
CA ILE A 486 -28.93 37.72 49.71
C ILE A 486 -29.07 39.24 49.55
N ARG A 487 -29.15 39.76 48.32
CA ARG A 487 -29.38 41.19 48.09
C ARG A 487 -30.70 41.67 48.70
N LYS A 488 -31.77 40.87 48.62
CA LYS A 488 -33.07 41.17 49.25
C LYS A 488 -32.99 41.15 50.78
N GLN A 489 -32.27 40.20 51.37
CA GLN A 489 -32.01 40.17 52.82
C GLN A 489 -31.17 41.38 53.27
N ASN A 490 -30.14 41.74 52.52
CA ASN A 490 -29.31 42.90 52.80
C ASN A 490 -30.10 44.21 52.68
N SER A 491 -30.96 44.37 51.66
CA SER A 491 -31.79 45.57 51.52
C SER A 491 -32.81 45.72 52.67
N VAL A 492 -33.31 44.61 53.22
CA VAL A 492 -34.17 44.61 54.41
C VAL A 492 -33.37 44.99 55.68
N MET A 493 -32.13 44.50 55.82
CA MET A 493 -31.24 44.92 56.91
C MET A 493 -30.91 46.42 56.88
N TYR A 494 -30.65 46.99 55.69
CA TYR A 494 -30.35 48.42 55.55
C TYR A 494 -31.59 49.32 55.71
N ALA A 495 -32.79 48.83 55.40
CA ALA A 495 -34.04 49.56 55.67
C ALA A 495 -34.41 49.60 57.17
N GLY A 496 -33.87 48.68 57.99
CA GLY A 496 -34.08 48.64 59.44
C GLY A 496 -33.11 49.51 60.25
N ARG A 497 -32.17 50.22 59.61
CA ARG A 497 -31.14 51.03 60.28
C ARG A 497 -31.32 52.51 59.96
N ALA A 498 -32.33 53.13 60.55
CA ALA A 498 -32.44 54.59 60.65
C ALA A 498 -31.91 55.06 62.02
N PRO A 499 -30.83 55.85 62.09
CA PRO A 499 -30.59 56.81 63.15
C PRO A 499 -30.99 58.21 62.63
N VAL A 500 -32.10 58.79 63.09
CA VAL A 500 -32.24 59.68 64.26
C VAL A 500 -31.37 60.96 64.16
N ASN A 501 -32.09 62.09 64.10
CA ASN A 501 -31.67 63.49 64.07
C ASN A 501 -30.54 63.88 65.04
N ALA A 502 -29.69 64.82 64.58
CA ALA A 502 -29.26 66.03 65.32
C ALA A 502 -28.62 66.99 64.28
N GLN A 503 -29.29 68.04 63.80
CA GLN A 503 -29.28 69.40 64.37
C GLN A 503 -27.93 69.83 64.99
N GLN A 504 -27.18 70.72 64.31
CA GLN A 504 -26.84 72.08 64.80
C GLN A 504 -25.72 72.76 63.98
N THR A 505 -25.99 74.05 63.67
CA THR A 505 -25.07 75.23 63.60
C THR A 505 -23.88 75.21 62.62
N MET A 506 -23.87 76.06 61.56
CA MET A 506 -23.60 77.52 61.51
C MET A 506 -22.12 77.94 61.59
N ALA A 507 -21.76 78.83 60.65
CA ALA A 507 -20.58 79.72 60.56
C ALA A 507 -19.24 79.02 60.26
N HIS A 508 -18.37 79.48 59.36
CA HIS A 508 -18.14 80.82 58.81
C HIS A 508 -17.53 80.74 57.41
#